data_AF-A2SSW3-F1
#
_entry.id   AF-A2SSW3-F1
#
_cell.length_a   1.000
_cell.length_b   1.000
_cell.length_c   1.000
_cell.angle_alpha   90.00
_cell.angle_beta   90.00
_cell.angle_gamma   90.00
#
_symmetry.space_group_name_H-M   'P 1'
#
loop_
_entity.id
_entity.type
_entity.pdbx_description
1 polymer ?
#
loop_
_entity_poly.entity_id
_entity_poly.type
_entity_poly.pdbx_seq_one_letter_code
_entity_poly.pdbx_strand_id
1 'polypeptide(L)'
;MKARPEAAISPTIGVILLIFLTVVLVGAAALVFFGFSGDLTEPKHAYITAETTDNATNPLVLRVWDIGDGTVLKDLVVSVNTPEGVSIGTPTKISNAFYVGETIPIEFDDSFPKGSYLVTVTGEFADGANQVLFTKIMDLGADGRKIQEVSTEKLFLMADYAYWKPNKLYLTDTTPYKNILNISYWTLDLGYSGVDIQVLSHPADDYSYTYPTEAFNGTSQTFVITYTAYYIDGKSKTTVQKEVQLYVSEQPDQLGEYVKNYKIGGESLQGTGDSTHHIPLVGILATTIWREDIDGRYIIVDGEYRPALQVNLNDPKEGASSVSVTSDTEFRVGSTYFAPGETYAGTFSTFYLNTANRTAINVTLKIFDASNTKLAEQTTLITIRD
;
A
#
# COMPACT_ATOMS: atom_id res chain seq x y z
N MET A 1 -21.61 -19.07 95.18
CA MET A 1 -21.29 -18.19 94.03
C MET A 1 -22.40 -17.17 93.89
N LYS A 2 -22.09 -15.87 94.00
CA LYS A 2 -23.07 -14.78 93.93
C LYS A 2 -22.96 -14.15 92.53
N ALA A 3 -23.95 -14.37 91.68
CA ALA A 3 -23.98 -13.80 90.34
C ALA A 3 -24.17 -12.27 90.44
N ARG A 4 -23.34 -11.51 89.72
CA ARG A 4 -23.49 -10.06 89.58
C ARG A 4 -24.66 -9.76 88.64
N PRO A 5 -25.48 -8.74 88.91
CA PRO A 5 -26.47 -8.30 87.95
C PRO A 5 -25.73 -7.60 86.81
N GLU A 6 -25.81 -8.15 85.60
CA GLU A 6 -25.40 -7.47 84.39
C GLU A 6 -26.30 -6.25 84.20
N ALA A 7 -25.71 -5.06 84.16
CA ALA A 7 -26.44 -3.82 83.98
C ALA A 7 -27.05 -3.81 82.57
N ALA A 8 -28.33 -4.19 82.47
CA ALA A 8 -29.10 -4.06 81.26
C ALA A 8 -29.22 -2.56 80.93
N ILE A 9 -28.54 -2.14 79.86
CA ILE A 9 -28.69 -0.80 79.30
C ILE A 9 -30.17 -0.65 78.93
N SER A 10 -30.84 0.36 79.51
CA SER A 10 -32.27 0.60 79.28
C SER A 10 -32.54 0.72 77.77
N PRO A 11 -33.58 0.05 77.23
CA PRO A 11 -33.93 0.14 75.81
C PRO A 11 -34.02 1.58 75.29
N THR A 12 -34.47 2.51 76.12
CA THR A 12 -34.54 3.94 75.79
C THR A 12 -33.16 4.58 75.58
N ILE A 13 -32.16 4.17 76.37
CA ILE A 13 -30.78 4.66 76.24
C ILE A 13 -30.17 4.13 74.94
N GLY A 14 -30.43 2.87 74.60
CA GLY A 14 -29.98 2.28 73.33
C GLY A 14 -30.53 3.01 72.10
N VAL A 15 -31.82 3.38 72.13
CA VAL A 15 -32.47 4.12 71.02
C VAL A 15 -31.90 5.54 70.87
N ILE A 16 -31.70 6.27 71.97
CA ILE A 16 -31.11 7.62 71.92
C ILE A 16 -29.70 7.57 71.34
N LEU A 17 -28.91 6.58 71.74
CA LEU A 17 -27.53 6.41 71.28
C LEU A 17 -27.46 6.04 69.79
N LEU A 18 -28.40 5.21 69.31
CA LEU A 18 -28.54 4.87 67.90
C LEU A 18 -28.92 6.09 67.05
N ILE A 19 -29.90 6.89 67.49
CA ILE A 19 -30.32 8.11 66.77
C ILE A 19 -29.15 9.08 66.68
N PHE A 20 -28.44 9.30 67.79
CA PHE A 20 -27.31 10.21 67.83
C PHE A 20 -26.19 9.77 66.87
N LEU A 21 -25.84 8.48 66.88
CA LEU A 21 -24.87 7.91 65.95
C LEU A 21 -25.30 8.08 64.49
N THR A 22 -26.58 7.86 64.20
CA THR A 22 -27.13 7.97 62.85
C THR A 22 -27.07 9.42 62.35
N VAL A 23 -27.43 10.39 63.19
CA VAL A 23 -27.35 11.83 62.85
C VAL A 23 -25.91 12.25 62.58
N VAL A 24 -24.95 11.81 63.40
CA VAL A 24 -23.53 12.08 63.18
C VAL A 24 -23.04 11.44 61.87
N LEU A 25 -23.43 10.20 61.59
CA LEU A 25 -23.04 9.48 60.38
C LEU A 25 -23.61 10.14 59.12
N VAL A 26 -24.88 10.56 59.15
CA VAL A 26 -25.52 11.29 58.04
C VAL A 26 -24.86 12.65 57.83
N GLY A 27 -24.54 13.38 58.91
CA GLY A 27 -23.81 14.65 58.82
C GLY A 27 -22.40 14.49 58.24
N ALA A 28 -21.67 13.46 58.64
CA ALA A 28 -20.35 13.14 58.10
C ALA A 28 -20.43 12.71 56.61
N ALA A 29 -21.40 11.88 56.25
CA ALA A 29 -21.64 11.51 54.86
C ALA A 29 -22.02 12.72 54.00
N ALA A 30 -22.90 13.60 54.49
CA ALA A 30 -23.26 14.84 53.80
C ALA A 30 -22.04 15.75 53.57
N LEU A 31 -21.17 15.91 54.57
CA LEU A 31 -19.90 16.65 54.41
C LEU A 31 -19.00 16.05 53.34
N VAL A 32 -18.95 14.72 53.22
CA VAL A 32 -18.20 14.04 52.17
C VAL A 32 -18.85 14.29 50.79
N PHE A 33 -20.18 14.16 50.67
CA PHE A 33 -20.90 14.41 49.42
C PHE A 33 -20.86 15.89 48.97
N PHE A 34 -20.95 16.84 49.89
CA PHE A 34 -20.79 18.27 49.60
C PHE A 34 -19.32 18.68 49.41
N GLY A 35 -18.38 17.92 50.00
CA GLY A 35 -16.95 18.04 49.70
C GLY A 35 -16.63 17.71 48.25
N PHE A 36 -17.39 16.80 47.63
CA PHE A 36 -17.25 16.47 46.21
C PHE A 36 -17.99 17.43 45.26
N SER A 37 -18.91 18.29 45.74
CA SER A 37 -19.56 19.28 44.87
C SER A 37 -18.71 20.52 44.60
N GLY A 38 -17.58 20.68 45.32
CA GLY A 38 -16.63 21.78 45.12
C GLY A 38 -15.73 21.62 43.89
N ASP A 39 -15.64 20.42 43.33
CA ASP A 39 -14.81 20.09 42.14
C ASP A 39 -15.67 19.75 40.91
N LEU A 40 -16.89 20.30 40.83
CA LEU A 40 -17.51 20.45 39.52
C LEU A 40 -16.78 21.62 38.83
N THR A 41 -15.59 21.34 38.29
CA THR A 41 -14.87 22.27 37.40
C THR A 41 -15.86 22.81 36.40
N GLU A 42 -16.16 24.10 36.50
CA GLU A 42 -17.01 24.77 35.51
C GLU A 42 -16.43 24.46 34.13
N PRO A 43 -17.26 24.07 33.15
CA PRO A 43 -16.78 23.79 31.81
C PRO A 43 -16.02 25.01 31.32
N LYS A 44 -14.73 24.82 31.06
CA LYS A 44 -13.87 25.90 30.61
C LYS A 44 -14.40 26.42 29.28
N HIS A 45 -14.58 27.72 29.19
CA HIS A 45 -15.09 28.37 28.00
C HIS A 45 -13.94 29.10 27.32
N ALA A 46 -13.45 28.57 26.21
CA ALA A 46 -12.62 29.33 25.28
C ALA A 46 -13.38 29.42 23.96
N TYR A 47 -13.53 30.63 23.43
CA TYR A 47 -14.21 30.84 22.15
C TYR A 47 -13.18 31.23 21.10
N ILE A 48 -13.01 30.35 20.11
CA ILE A 48 -12.07 30.52 19.02
C ILE A 48 -12.83 30.38 17.70
N THR A 49 -12.53 31.24 16.74
CA THR A 49 -12.97 31.06 15.36
C THR A 49 -11.79 30.84 14.44
N ALA A 50 -12.02 30.11 13.36
CA ALA A 50 -11.06 29.96 12.28
C ALA A 50 -11.49 30.76 11.05
N GLU A 51 -10.53 31.41 10.40
CA GLU A 51 -10.68 32.13 9.14
C GLU A 51 -9.66 31.60 8.13
N THR A 52 -10.07 31.55 6.86
CA THR A 52 -9.18 31.18 5.76
C THR A 52 -8.42 32.41 5.26
N THR A 53 -7.21 32.24 4.75
CA THR A 53 -6.44 33.33 4.13
C THR A 53 -5.98 32.98 2.73
N ASP A 54 -5.62 34.01 1.98
CA ASP A 54 -5.02 33.87 0.65
C ASP A 54 -3.51 33.62 0.69
N ASN A 55 -2.95 33.18 1.83
CA ASN A 55 -1.54 32.85 1.98
C ASN A 55 -1.34 31.33 1.92
N ALA A 56 -0.54 30.85 0.97
CA ALA A 56 -0.29 29.41 0.80
C ALA A 56 0.51 28.76 1.94
N THR A 57 1.29 29.56 2.69
CA THR A 57 2.05 29.11 3.85
C THR A 57 1.19 29.13 5.12
N ASN A 58 0.26 30.10 5.20
CA ASN A 58 -0.60 30.33 6.36
C ASN A 58 -2.08 30.39 5.96
N PRO A 59 -2.65 29.34 5.32
CA PRO A 59 -4.01 29.35 4.75
C PRO A 59 -5.11 29.43 5.81
N LEU A 60 -4.75 29.27 7.08
CA LEU A 60 -5.64 29.22 8.22
C LEU A 60 -5.14 30.19 9.29
N VAL A 61 -6.04 30.98 9.84
CA VAL A 61 -5.80 31.88 10.97
C VAL A 61 -6.85 31.61 12.03
N LEU A 62 -6.41 31.50 13.28
CA LEU A 62 -7.30 31.42 14.43
C LEU A 62 -7.44 32.79 15.09
N ARG A 63 -8.66 33.13 15.50
CA ARG A 63 -8.94 34.29 16.36
C ARG A 63 -9.43 33.82 17.71
N VAL A 64 -8.76 34.27 18.75
CA VAL A 64 -9.17 34.02 20.13
C VAL A 64 -10.08 35.16 20.57
N TRP A 65 -11.36 34.87 20.76
CA TRP A 65 -12.36 35.89 21.14
C TRP A 65 -12.57 35.98 22.63
N ASP A 66 -12.44 34.85 23.32
CA ASP A 66 -12.62 34.77 24.76
C ASP A 66 -11.84 33.59 25.33
N ILE A 67 -11.26 33.80 26.51
CA ILE A 67 -10.62 32.80 27.34
C ILE A 67 -11.22 33.04 28.72
N GLY A 68 -12.23 32.25 29.07
CA GLY A 68 -13.10 32.50 30.22
C GLY A 68 -12.32 32.73 31.52
N ASP A 69 -12.94 33.46 32.43
CA ASP A 69 -12.30 33.89 33.67
C ASP A 69 -11.65 32.73 34.45
N GLY A 70 -10.39 32.91 34.84
CA GLY A 70 -9.62 31.90 35.58
C GLY A 70 -9.16 30.69 34.76
N THR A 71 -9.47 30.64 33.46
CA THR A 71 -9.01 29.59 32.55
C THR A 71 -7.69 29.99 31.91
N VAL A 72 -6.68 29.10 31.98
CA VAL A 72 -5.41 29.27 31.28
C VAL A 72 -5.36 28.25 30.15
N LEU A 73 -5.54 28.73 28.91
CA LEU A 73 -5.28 27.95 27.70
C LEU A 73 -3.76 27.86 27.52
N LYS A 74 -3.21 26.65 27.48
CA LYS A 74 -1.77 26.38 27.48
C LYS A 74 -1.28 26.06 26.07
N ASP A 75 -1.98 25.17 25.37
CA ASP A 75 -1.63 24.79 24.01
C ASP A 75 -2.86 24.76 23.10
N LEU A 76 -2.64 25.02 21.82
CA LEU A 76 -3.61 24.77 20.75
C LEU A 76 -3.06 23.69 19.82
N VAL A 77 -3.86 22.65 19.63
CA VAL A 77 -3.61 21.58 18.66
C VAL A 77 -4.63 21.75 17.55
N VAL A 78 -4.16 22.21 16.40
CA VAL A 78 -4.97 22.21 15.18
C VAL A 78 -4.95 20.79 14.60
N SER A 79 -5.96 20.37 13.87
CA SER A 79 -5.95 19.17 13.06
C SER A 79 -6.71 19.50 11.78
N VAL A 80 -6.08 19.24 10.64
CA VAL A 80 -6.69 19.48 9.34
C VAL A 80 -6.77 18.14 8.64
N ASN A 81 -8.00 17.69 8.42
CA ASN A 81 -8.28 16.42 7.79
C ASN A 81 -9.06 16.62 6.50
N THR A 82 -9.00 15.69 5.56
CA THR A 82 -10.00 15.63 4.50
C THR A 82 -11.39 15.35 5.11
N PRO A 83 -12.50 15.61 4.39
CA PRO A 83 -13.85 15.26 4.86
C PRO A 83 -14.00 13.77 5.23
N GLU A 84 -13.16 12.90 4.66
CA GLU A 84 -13.08 11.47 4.93
C GLU A 84 -12.19 11.11 6.14
N GLY A 85 -11.59 12.10 6.80
CA GLY A 85 -10.83 11.91 8.04
C GLY A 85 -9.33 11.66 7.87
N VAL A 86 -8.76 11.91 6.69
CA VAL A 86 -7.31 11.76 6.44
C VAL A 86 -6.57 13.01 6.92
N SER A 87 -5.61 12.88 7.83
CA SER A 87 -4.78 14.00 8.28
C SER A 87 -3.92 14.56 7.15
N ILE A 88 -4.04 15.86 6.88
CA ILE A 88 -3.27 16.60 5.88
C ILE A 88 -2.27 17.48 6.62
N GLY A 89 -0.99 17.11 6.50
CA GLY A 89 0.11 17.74 7.24
C GLY A 89 0.20 17.29 8.70
N THR A 90 1.29 17.69 9.36
CA THR A 90 1.43 17.56 10.82
C THR A 90 1.04 18.90 11.41
N PRO A 91 -0.07 19.02 12.16
CA PRO A 91 -0.42 20.29 12.73
C PRO A 91 0.59 20.70 13.79
N THR A 92 1.12 21.91 13.67
CA THR A 92 2.00 22.50 14.68
C THR A 92 1.24 22.65 15.98
N LYS A 93 1.69 21.96 17.03
CA LYS A 93 1.24 22.26 18.40
C LYS A 93 1.74 23.67 18.74
N ILE A 94 0.81 24.59 18.96
CA ILE A 94 1.14 25.96 19.34
C ILE A 94 1.17 26.03 20.85
N SER A 95 2.37 26.18 21.41
CA SER A 95 2.59 26.37 22.84
C SER A 95 2.95 27.83 23.11
N ASN A 96 1.97 28.64 23.50
CA ASN A 96 2.20 30.04 23.86
C ASN A 96 1.18 30.52 24.90
N ALA A 97 1.44 31.65 25.55
CA ALA A 97 0.42 32.36 26.30
C ALA A 97 -0.54 33.02 25.30
N PHE A 98 -1.80 32.60 25.32
CA PHE A 98 -2.85 33.14 24.45
C PHE A 98 -3.57 34.31 25.11
N TYR A 99 -3.86 35.36 24.34
CA TYR A 99 -4.60 36.52 24.80
C TYR A 99 -5.91 36.72 24.03
N VAL A 100 -6.91 37.27 24.71
CA VAL A 100 -8.17 37.67 24.06
C VAL A 100 -7.89 38.74 22.99
N GLY A 101 -8.44 38.53 21.79
CA GLY A 101 -8.23 39.35 20.60
C GLY A 101 -7.01 38.94 19.76
N GLU A 102 -6.23 37.95 20.20
CA GLU A 102 -5.06 37.48 19.46
C GLU A 102 -5.47 36.79 18.15
N THR A 103 -4.65 37.01 17.13
CA THR A 103 -4.77 36.40 15.80
C THR A 103 -3.54 35.54 15.57
N ILE A 104 -3.74 34.23 15.42
CA ILE A 104 -2.68 33.23 15.38
C ILE A 104 -2.64 32.62 13.98
N PRO A 105 -1.60 32.90 13.17
CA PRO A 105 -1.42 32.22 11.89
C PRO A 105 -1.03 30.76 12.14
N ILE A 106 -1.66 29.84 11.40
CA ILE A 106 -1.29 28.43 11.41
C ILE A 106 -0.35 28.17 10.24
N GLU A 107 0.92 27.96 10.57
CA GLU A 107 1.97 27.62 9.60
C GLU A 107 1.89 26.13 9.25
N PHE A 108 2.01 25.82 7.96
CA PHE A 108 2.16 24.46 7.45
C PHE A 108 3.53 24.32 6.81
N ASP A 109 4.16 23.15 7.01
CA ASP A 109 5.57 22.91 6.66
C ASP A 109 5.90 23.05 5.16
N ASP A 110 4.91 23.03 4.27
CA ASP A 110 5.05 23.29 2.83
C ASP A 110 3.70 23.71 2.21
N SER A 111 3.74 24.26 0.98
CA SER A 111 2.60 24.84 0.23
C SER A 111 1.29 24.09 0.47
N PHE A 112 0.43 24.65 1.33
CA PHE A 112 -0.77 23.94 1.76
C PHE A 112 -1.75 23.80 0.58
N PRO A 113 -2.21 22.58 0.32
CA PRO A 113 -3.01 22.31 -0.87
C PRO A 113 -4.40 22.97 -0.84
N LYS A 114 -4.81 23.63 -1.94
CA LYS A 114 -6.10 24.33 -2.02
C LYS A 114 -7.29 23.37 -2.09
N GLY A 115 -8.10 23.24 -1.03
CA GLY A 115 -9.17 22.25 -0.99
C GLY A 115 -10.14 22.43 0.17
N SER A 116 -11.12 21.54 0.26
CA SER A 116 -12.09 21.52 1.37
C SER A 116 -11.64 20.55 2.45
N TYR A 117 -11.47 21.03 3.68
CA TYR A 117 -10.90 20.25 4.78
C TYR A 117 -11.73 20.39 6.06
N LEU A 118 -11.85 19.31 6.81
CA LEU A 118 -12.32 19.33 8.20
C LEU A 118 -11.22 19.88 9.11
N VAL A 119 -11.40 21.10 9.57
CA VAL A 119 -10.53 21.76 10.54
C VAL A 119 -11.08 21.54 11.94
N THR A 120 -10.29 20.94 12.81
CA THR A 120 -10.59 20.77 14.23
C THR A 120 -9.53 21.48 15.06
N VAL A 121 -9.94 22.30 16.03
CA VAL A 121 -9.04 22.98 16.97
C VAL A 121 -9.33 22.45 18.36
N THR A 122 -8.32 21.89 19.00
CA THR A 122 -8.38 21.37 20.36
C THR A 122 -7.50 22.23 21.26
N GLY A 123 -8.07 22.73 22.36
CA GLY A 123 -7.32 23.43 23.40
C GLY A 123 -6.88 22.48 24.49
N GLU A 124 -5.61 22.56 24.88
CA GLU A 124 -5.04 21.98 26.10
C GLU A 124 -4.96 23.08 27.16
N PHE A 125 -5.63 22.90 28.29
CA PHE A 125 -5.63 23.85 29.39
C PHE A 125 -4.53 23.54 30.42
N ALA A 126 -4.16 24.51 31.25
CA ALA A 126 -3.07 24.38 32.22
C ALA A 126 -3.28 23.30 33.29
N ASP A 127 -4.52 22.84 33.50
CA ASP A 127 -4.86 21.71 34.38
C ASP A 127 -4.81 20.34 33.67
N GLY A 128 -4.45 20.32 32.39
CA GLY A 128 -4.37 19.11 31.57
C GLY A 128 -5.68 18.70 30.89
N ALA A 129 -6.77 19.45 31.05
CA ALA A 129 -8.01 19.19 30.32
C ALA A 129 -7.85 19.51 28.83
N ASN A 130 -8.42 18.67 27.97
CA ASN A 130 -8.47 18.87 26.52
C ASN A 130 -9.91 19.06 26.06
N GLN A 131 -10.16 20.08 25.23
CA GLN A 131 -11.50 20.35 24.70
C GLN A 131 -11.45 20.77 23.23
N VAL A 132 -12.37 20.25 22.42
CA VAL A 132 -12.58 20.73 21.05
C VAL A 132 -13.25 22.10 21.12
N LEU A 133 -12.54 23.12 20.65
CA LEU A 133 -12.97 24.52 20.67
C LEU A 133 -13.62 24.94 19.34
N PHE A 134 -13.23 24.29 18.24
CA PHE A 134 -13.77 24.55 16.92
C PHE A 134 -13.74 23.29 16.06
N THR A 135 -14.79 23.07 15.27
CA THR A 135 -14.80 22.05 14.22
C THR A 135 -15.65 22.51 13.04
N LYS A 136 -15.09 22.53 11.83
CA LYS A 136 -15.81 22.93 10.62
C LYS A 136 -15.11 22.47 9.36
N ILE A 137 -15.89 22.19 8.31
CA ILE A 137 -15.37 22.06 6.94
C ILE A 137 -15.09 23.47 6.39
N MET A 138 -13.86 23.70 5.91
CA MET A 138 -13.37 24.99 5.41
C MET A 138 -12.60 24.79 4.10
N ASP A 139 -12.77 25.72 3.16
CA ASP A 139 -12.01 25.75 1.92
C ASP A 139 -10.69 26.51 2.13
N LEU A 140 -9.60 25.80 2.35
CA LEU A 140 -8.27 26.36 2.65
C LEU A 140 -7.47 26.54 1.36
N GLY A 141 -6.68 27.61 1.26
CA GLY A 141 -5.67 27.81 0.20
C GLY A 141 -5.74 29.17 -0.51
N ALA A 142 -4.57 29.71 -0.84
CA ALA A 142 -4.42 30.93 -1.64
C ALA A 142 -4.93 30.78 -3.09
N ASP A 143 -5.41 31.87 -3.69
CA ASP A 143 -5.54 32.02 -5.15
C ASP A 143 -4.15 31.99 -5.82
N GLY A 144 -3.54 30.80 -5.90
CA GLY A 144 -2.11 30.73 -6.16
C GLY A 144 -1.58 29.37 -6.59
N ARG A 145 -2.40 28.56 -7.25
CA ARG A 145 -1.99 27.61 -8.32
C ARG A 145 -3.28 27.10 -8.95
N LYS A 146 -3.56 27.52 -10.19
CA LYS A 146 -4.48 26.75 -11.03
C LYS A 146 -3.96 25.31 -10.96
N ILE A 147 -4.84 24.36 -10.64
CA ILE A 147 -4.52 22.95 -10.74
C ILE A 147 -3.99 22.74 -12.14
N GLN A 148 -2.68 22.57 -12.24
CA GLN A 148 -2.07 22.16 -13.47
C GLN A 148 -2.47 20.70 -13.54
N GLU A 149 -3.39 20.42 -14.46
CA GLU A 149 -3.86 19.08 -14.78
C GLU A 149 -2.65 18.16 -14.71
N VAL A 150 -2.63 17.28 -13.71
CA VAL A 150 -1.63 16.22 -13.70
C VAL A 150 -1.94 15.46 -14.98
N SER A 151 -0.93 15.29 -15.84
CA SER A 151 -1.07 14.54 -17.09
C SER A 151 -1.33 13.07 -16.74
N THR A 152 -2.52 12.77 -16.26
CA THR A 152 -2.98 11.44 -15.86
C THR A 152 -4.00 10.95 -16.87
N GLU A 153 -3.68 11.11 -18.16
CA GLU A 153 -4.43 10.38 -19.18
C GLU A 153 -4.42 8.87 -18.87
N LYS A 154 -3.44 8.38 -18.08
CA LYS A 154 -3.42 7.02 -17.52
C LYS A 154 -2.74 7.01 -16.14
N LEU A 155 -3.47 6.56 -15.12
CA LEU A 155 -2.90 6.11 -13.86
C LEU A 155 -2.42 4.66 -14.08
N PHE A 156 -1.18 4.36 -13.70
CA PHE A 156 -0.56 3.06 -13.94
C PHE A 156 -0.42 2.28 -12.63
N LEU A 157 -1.24 1.24 -12.48
CA LEU A 157 -1.15 0.32 -11.36
C LEU A 157 -0.63 -1.03 -11.86
N MET A 158 0.56 -1.41 -11.40
CA MET A 158 1.08 -2.75 -11.55
C MET A 158 0.49 -3.62 -10.44
N ALA A 159 0.05 -4.82 -10.81
CA ALA A 159 -0.58 -5.75 -9.90
C ALA A 159 -0.05 -7.15 -10.20
N ASP A 160 0.76 -7.66 -9.27
CA ASP A 160 1.42 -8.95 -9.39
C ASP A 160 1.03 -9.85 -8.23
N TYR A 161 1.13 -11.17 -8.43
CA TYR A 161 1.01 -12.14 -7.36
C TYR A 161 2.25 -13.02 -7.33
N ALA A 162 2.64 -13.44 -6.13
CA ALA A 162 3.75 -14.37 -5.96
C ALA A 162 3.26 -15.79 -6.25
N TYR A 163 3.95 -16.54 -7.12
CA TYR A 163 3.62 -17.93 -7.41
C TYR A 163 3.53 -18.81 -6.14
N TRP A 164 4.41 -18.56 -5.16
CA TRP A 164 4.47 -19.25 -3.88
C TRP A 164 3.45 -18.76 -2.83
N LYS A 165 2.70 -17.70 -3.15
CA LYS A 165 1.59 -17.13 -2.35
C LYS A 165 0.53 -16.57 -3.29
N PRO A 166 -0.20 -17.41 -4.03
CA PRO A 166 -1.05 -16.96 -5.13
C PRO A 166 -2.37 -16.32 -4.69
N ASN A 167 -2.64 -16.30 -3.39
CA ASN A 167 -3.68 -15.46 -2.79
C ASN A 167 -3.15 -14.09 -2.34
N LYS A 168 -1.86 -13.80 -2.53
CA LYS A 168 -1.23 -12.54 -2.15
C LYS A 168 -1.02 -11.65 -3.37
N LEU A 169 -1.58 -10.44 -3.29
CA LEU A 169 -1.48 -9.39 -4.27
C LEU A 169 -0.40 -8.39 -3.84
N TYR A 170 0.41 -7.94 -4.79
CA TYR A 170 1.37 -6.86 -4.68
C TYR A 170 0.97 -5.76 -5.65
N LEU A 171 0.94 -4.52 -5.17
CA LEU A 171 0.51 -3.35 -5.91
C LEU A 171 1.60 -2.28 -5.87
N THR A 172 1.93 -1.75 -7.05
CA THR A 172 2.84 -0.63 -7.21
C THR A 172 2.26 0.36 -8.21
N ASP A 173 2.08 1.59 -7.76
CA ASP A 173 1.74 2.74 -8.57
C ASP A 173 2.99 3.25 -9.28
N THR A 174 3.07 3.01 -10.59
CA THR A 174 4.21 3.39 -11.44
C THR A 174 3.94 4.68 -12.22
N THR A 175 2.90 5.43 -11.84
CA THR A 175 2.51 6.65 -12.53
C THR A 175 3.60 7.72 -12.44
N PRO A 176 4.10 8.28 -13.57
CA PRO A 176 5.10 9.33 -13.55
C PRO A 176 4.47 10.69 -13.23
N TYR A 177 4.14 10.91 -11.95
CA TYR A 177 3.48 12.13 -11.49
C TYR A 177 4.36 13.37 -11.71
N LYS A 178 3.92 14.30 -12.58
CA LYS A 178 4.59 15.61 -12.74
C LYS A 178 4.32 16.59 -11.59
N ASN A 179 3.17 16.43 -10.91
CA ASN A 179 2.71 17.30 -9.83
C ASN A 179 1.98 16.47 -8.75
N ILE A 180 2.66 15.51 -8.13
CA ILE A 180 2.07 14.64 -7.09
C ILE A 180 1.44 15.42 -5.93
N LEU A 181 1.98 16.61 -5.63
CA LEU A 181 1.46 17.53 -4.62
C LEU A 181 0.06 18.10 -4.93
N ASN A 182 -0.51 17.83 -6.10
CA ASN A 182 -1.90 18.17 -6.44
C ASN A 182 -2.88 17.04 -6.08
N ILE A 183 -2.38 15.89 -5.62
CA ILE A 183 -3.18 14.77 -5.13
C ILE A 183 -3.27 14.87 -3.60
N SER A 184 -4.49 14.78 -3.08
CA SER A 184 -4.77 14.87 -1.65
C SER A 184 -4.62 13.51 -0.98
N TYR A 185 -5.20 12.48 -1.59
CA TYR A 185 -5.15 11.11 -1.11
C TYR A 185 -5.49 10.14 -2.25
N TRP A 186 -5.26 8.85 -2.00
CA TRP A 186 -5.69 7.78 -2.87
C TRP A 186 -6.67 6.87 -2.13
N THR A 187 -7.56 6.24 -2.87
CA THR A 187 -8.37 5.14 -2.35
C THR A 187 -8.06 3.87 -3.11
N LEU A 188 -7.99 2.76 -2.39
CA LEU A 188 -7.77 1.43 -2.93
C LEU A 188 -8.91 0.51 -2.50
N ASP A 189 -9.72 0.11 -3.47
CA ASP A 189 -10.70 -0.95 -3.34
C ASP A 189 -10.14 -2.23 -3.96
N LEU A 190 -10.05 -3.28 -3.15
CA LEU A 190 -9.49 -4.57 -3.55
C LEU A 190 -10.53 -5.48 -4.24
N GLY A 191 -11.76 -5.00 -4.47
CA GLY A 191 -12.78 -5.77 -5.20
C GLY A 191 -13.28 -6.99 -4.42
N TYR A 192 -13.15 -6.97 -3.09
CA TYR A 192 -13.64 -8.00 -2.17
C TYR A 192 -14.45 -7.35 -1.05
N SER A 193 -15.70 -7.79 -0.87
CA SER A 193 -16.65 -7.19 0.08
C SER A 193 -16.30 -7.37 1.55
N GLY A 194 -15.33 -8.23 1.89
CA GLY A 194 -14.83 -8.40 3.25
C GLY A 194 -13.70 -7.42 3.61
N VAL A 195 -13.38 -6.46 2.74
CA VAL A 195 -12.35 -5.44 2.99
C VAL A 195 -12.94 -4.07 2.75
N ASP A 196 -12.76 -3.18 3.72
CA ASP A 196 -13.09 -1.77 3.57
C ASP A 196 -12.14 -1.10 2.57
N ILE A 197 -12.67 -0.12 1.83
CA ILE A 197 -11.87 0.72 0.94
C ILE A 197 -10.76 1.37 1.75
N GLN A 198 -9.51 1.10 1.35
CA GLN A 198 -8.34 1.64 2.01
C GLN A 198 -8.11 3.08 1.55
N VAL A 199 -7.77 3.96 2.48
CA VAL A 199 -7.40 5.35 2.18
C VAL A 199 -5.90 5.50 2.41
N LEU A 200 -5.19 5.94 1.39
CA LEU A 200 -3.73 6.06 1.40
C LEU A 200 -3.34 7.53 1.33
N SER A 201 -2.37 7.94 2.16
CA SER A 201 -1.79 9.29 2.17
C SER A 201 -0.62 9.45 1.18
N HIS A 202 -0.22 8.36 0.53
CA HIS A 202 0.81 8.31 -0.49
C HIS A 202 0.40 7.29 -1.58
N PRO A 203 1.03 7.31 -2.77
CA PRO A 203 0.80 6.28 -3.78
C PRO A 203 0.99 4.88 -3.21
N ALA A 204 0.26 3.90 -3.75
CA ALA A 204 0.48 2.50 -3.42
C ALA A 204 1.88 2.09 -3.87
N ASP A 205 2.84 2.02 -2.94
CA ASP A 205 4.21 1.60 -3.19
C ASP A 205 4.51 0.38 -2.33
N ASP A 206 4.90 -0.72 -2.98
CA ASP A 206 5.04 -2.06 -2.39
C ASP A 206 3.86 -2.48 -1.48
N TYR A 207 2.63 -2.05 -1.84
CA TYR A 207 1.45 -2.40 -1.05
C TYR A 207 1.14 -3.87 -1.27
N SER A 208 0.97 -4.63 -0.18
CA SER A 208 0.65 -6.05 -0.28
C SER A 208 -0.56 -6.46 0.54
N TYR A 209 -1.41 -7.31 -0.04
CA TYR A 209 -2.62 -7.81 0.61
C TYR A 209 -2.79 -9.30 0.37
N THR A 210 -3.18 -10.04 1.41
CA THR A 210 -3.43 -11.49 1.32
C THR A 210 -4.92 -11.73 1.42
N TYR A 211 -5.52 -12.23 0.34
CA TYR A 211 -6.94 -12.54 0.31
C TYR A 211 -7.23 -13.75 1.20
N PRO A 212 -8.23 -13.65 2.09
CA PRO A 212 -8.64 -14.79 2.88
C PRO A 212 -9.39 -15.78 1.99
N THR A 213 -9.44 -17.05 2.39
CA THR A 213 -9.97 -18.14 1.55
C THR A 213 -11.44 -17.97 1.17
N GLU A 214 -12.22 -17.32 2.03
CA GLU A 214 -13.63 -16.98 1.83
C GLU A 214 -13.86 -15.90 0.76
N ALA A 215 -12.82 -15.18 0.33
CA ALA A 215 -12.91 -14.22 -0.76
C ALA A 215 -13.07 -14.87 -2.14
N PHE A 216 -12.89 -16.19 -2.23
CA PHE A 216 -12.86 -16.92 -3.49
C PHE A 216 -14.12 -17.76 -3.69
N ASN A 217 -14.70 -17.70 -4.88
CA ASN A 217 -15.80 -18.58 -5.28
C ASN A 217 -15.28 -19.79 -6.07
N GLY A 218 -14.45 -20.61 -5.43
CA GLY A 218 -13.78 -21.77 -6.04
C GLY A 218 -12.27 -21.78 -5.77
N THR A 219 -11.50 -22.47 -6.61
CA THR A 219 -10.03 -22.55 -6.49
C THR A 219 -9.31 -21.30 -6.99
N SER A 220 -10.02 -20.44 -7.72
CA SER A 220 -9.51 -19.18 -8.28
C SER A 220 -10.64 -18.16 -8.42
N GLN A 221 -10.31 -16.88 -8.35
CA GLN A 221 -11.26 -15.78 -8.48
C GLN A 221 -10.59 -14.58 -9.19
N THR A 222 -11.32 -13.95 -10.10
CA THR A 222 -10.94 -12.64 -10.64
C THR A 222 -11.39 -11.55 -9.68
N PHE A 223 -10.47 -10.68 -9.28
CA PHE A 223 -10.74 -9.48 -8.50
C PHE A 223 -10.56 -8.25 -9.39
N VAL A 224 -11.45 -7.27 -9.25
CA VAL A 224 -11.36 -5.98 -9.93
C VAL A 224 -10.85 -4.96 -8.92
N ILE A 225 -9.56 -4.66 -9.00
CA ILE A 225 -8.93 -3.66 -8.14
C ILE A 225 -9.27 -2.28 -8.68
N THR A 226 -9.90 -1.43 -7.87
CA THR A 226 -10.20 -0.04 -8.22
C THR A 226 -9.31 0.88 -7.40
N TYR A 227 -8.45 1.63 -8.07
CA TYR A 227 -7.51 2.55 -7.44
C TYR A 227 -7.73 3.95 -7.98
N THR A 228 -7.96 4.90 -7.08
CA THR A 228 -8.38 6.27 -7.42
C THR A 228 -7.50 7.29 -6.72
N ALA A 229 -6.92 8.20 -7.49
CA ALA A 229 -6.28 9.41 -6.97
C ALA A 229 -7.31 10.53 -6.88
N TYR A 230 -7.44 11.15 -5.69
CA TYR A 230 -8.31 12.29 -5.45
C TYR A 230 -7.48 13.56 -5.42
N TYR A 231 -7.85 14.52 -6.25
CA TYR A 231 -7.13 15.78 -6.31
C TYR A 231 -7.62 16.73 -5.23
N ILE A 232 -6.76 17.70 -4.95
CA ILE A 232 -6.89 18.67 -3.89
C ILE A 232 -8.10 19.61 -4.04
N ASP A 233 -8.66 19.77 -5.25
CA ASP A 233 -9.96 20.46 -5.42
C ASP A 233 -11.16 19.73 -4.82
N GLY A 234 -10.98 18.50 -4.34
CA GLY A 234 -12.04 17.66 -3.75
C GLY A 234 -13.12 17.22 -4.75
N LYS A 235 -12.95 17.47 -6.05
CA LYS A 235 -13.94 17.15 -7.09
C LYS A 235 -13.36 16.32 -8.22
N SER A 236 -12.14 16.63 -8.63
CA SER A 236 -11.44 15.90 -9.66
C SER A 236 -10.90 14.60 -9.08
N LYS A 237 -10.96 13.54 -9.87
CA LYS A 237 -10.34 12.25 -9.54
C LYS A 237 -9.93 11.52 -10.80
N THR A 238 -8.90 10.68 -10.68
CA THR A 238 -8.51 9.74 -11.74
C THR A 238 -8.57 8.34 -11.19
N THR A 239 -9.29 7.46 -11.89
CA THR A 239 -9.50 6.08 -11.47
C THR A 239 -8.90 5.12 -12.50
N VAL A 240 -8.22 4.09 -12.02
CA VAL A 240 -7.87 2.90 -12.80
C VAL A 240 -8.58 1.68 -12.23
N GLN A 241 -8.95 0.77 -13.12
CA GLN A 241 -9.41 -0.56 -12.74
C GLN A 241 -8.46 -1.60 -13.33
N LYS A 242 -8.08 -2.58 -12.52
CA LYS A 242 -7.19 -3.67 -12.90
C LYS A 242 -7.81 -5.00 -12.50
N GLU A 243 -8.05 -5.85 -13.49
CA GLU A 243 -8.46 -7.23 -13.24
C GLU A 243 -7.24 -8.08 -12.91
N VAL A 244 -7.32 -8.86 -11.84
CA VAL A 244 -6.28 -9.79 -11.40
C VAL A 244 -6.91 -11.13 -11.04
N GLN A 245 -6.40 -12.21 -11.62
CA GLN A 245 -6.78 -13.57 -11.25
C GLN A 245 -5.89 -14.06 -10.10
N LEU A 246 -6.49 -14.45 -8.97
CA LEU A 246 -5.80 -15.03 -7.82
C LEU A 246 -6.32 -16.43 -7.50
N TYR A 247 -5.61 -17.16 -6.64
CA TYR A 247 -5.91 -18.56 -6.29
C TYR A 247 -5.89 -18.80 -4.77
N VAL A 248 -6.76 -19.69 -4.28
CA VAL A 248 -6.96 -19.97 -2.83
C VAL A 248 -5.73 -20.59 -2.16
N SER A 249 -5.02 -21.42 -2.89
CA SER A 249 -3.78 -22.06 -2.50
C SER A 249 -2.81 -22.00 -3.67
N GLU A 250 -1.54 -22.33 -3.44
CA GLU A 250 -0.69 -22.85 -4.54
C GLU A 250 -1.59 -23.77 -5.36
N GLN A 251 -1.75 -23.44 -6.66
CA GLN A 251 -2.44 -24.38 -7.54
C GLN A 251 -1.79 -25.73 -7.27
N PRO A 252 -2.56 -26.82 -7.07
CA PRO A 252 -2.00 -28.16 -7.01
C PRO A 252 -1.30 -28.36 -8.34
N ASP A 253 -0.03 -27.97 -8.36
CA ASP A 253 0.83 -27.92 -9.50
C ASP A 253 0.17 -27.27 -10.75
N GLN A 254 0.58 -26.05 -11.12
CA GLN A 254 0.83 -25.78 -12.56
C GLN A 254 2.02 -26.59 -13.09
N LEU A 255 2.60 -27.42 -12.22
CA LEU A 255 3.31 -28.65 -12.50
C LEU A 255 2.37 -29.81 -12.95
N GLY A 256 1.05 -29.63 -12.96
CA GLY A 256 0.02 -30.64 -13.23
C GLY A 256 -0.47 -30.67 -14.68
N GLU A 257 0.12 -29.82 -15.54
CA GLU A 257 0.23 -30.10 -16.97
C GLU A 257 1.62 -30.66 -17.34
N TYR A 258 2.49 -30.95 -16.35
CA TYR A 258 3.74 -31.70 -16.54
C TYR A 258 3.48 -33.22 -16.54
N VAL A 259 2.43 -33.66 -17.25
CA VAL A 259 2.27 -35.06 -17.71
C VAL A 259 1.69 -35.13 -19.14
N LYS A 260 1.81 -34.04 -19.91
CA LYS A 260 2.14 -34.16 -21.35
C LYS A 260 3.52 -33.59 -21.65
N ASN A 261 4.37 -33.52 -20.60
CA ASN A 261 5.83 -33.65 -20.53
C ASN A 261 6.51 -33.19 -21.80
N TYR A 262 7.18 -32.04 -21.94
CA TYR A 262 8.17 -31.40 -21.07
C TYR A 262 8.08 -29.88 -21.25
N LYS A 263 8.11 -29.12 -20.15
CA LYS A 263 8.20 -27.66 -20.18
C LYS A 263 9.65 -27.27 -19.88
N ILE A 264 10.29 -26.57 -20.81
CA ILE A 264 11.53 -25.83 -20.53
C ILE A 264 11.07 -24.64 -19.65
N GLY A 265 11.77 -24.29 -18.56
CA GLY A 265 11.35 -23.22 -17.62
C GLY A 265 12.45 -22.79 -16.65
N GLY A 266 12.60 -21.47 -16.40
CA GLY A 266 13.47 -20.86 -15.38
C GLY A 266 13.22 -19.33 -15.28
N GLU A 267 13.39 -18.74 -14.09
CA GLU A 267 13.26 -17.30 -13.81
C GLU A 267 14.50 -16.50 -14.28
N SER A 268 14.32 -15.20 -14.54
CA SER A 268 15.41 -14.29 -14.92
C SER A 268 15.98 -13.52 -13.72
N LEU A 269 17.28 -13.65 -13.50
CA LEU A 269 18.17 -12.89 -12.64
C LEU A 269 19.28 -12.24 -13.48
N GLN A 270 19.21 -10.91 -13.56
CA GLN A 270 20.23 -10.01 -14.10
C GLN A 270 21.65 -10.36 -13.59
N GLY A 271 22.63 -10.47 -14.49
CA GLY A 271 24.02 -10.69 -14.07
C GLY A 271 25.12 -10.70 -15.13
N THR A 272 25.64 -9.51 -15.43
CA THR A 272 27.05 -9.17 -15.74
C THR A 272 27.74 -9.86 -16.92
N GLY A 273 27.44 -9.38 -18.14
CA GLY A 273 28.32 -9.55 -19.30
C GLY A 273 27.66 -9.07 -20.58
N ASP A 274 27.76 -7.76 -20.86
CA ASP A 274 27.21 -7.11 -22.06
C ASP A 274 25.71 -7.44 -22.34
N SER A 275 24.96 -7.55 -21.25
CA SER A 275 23.80 -8.42 -21.07
C SER A 275 22.45 -7.69 -21.05
N THR A 276 22.22 -6.71 -21.93
CA THR A 276 20.96 -5.95 -21.92
C THR A 276 19.80 -6.63 -22.65
N HIS A 277 20.04 -7.69 -23.43
CA HIS A 277 19.04 -8.19 -24.39
C HIS A 277 18.99 -9.72 -24.50
N HIS A 278 18.83 -10.40 -23.37
CA HIS A 278 18.54 -11.84 -23.34
C HIS A 278 17.07 -12.09 -23.65
N ILE A 279 16.78 -12.97 -24.61
CA ILE A 279 15.41 -13.38 -24.91
C ILE A 279 15.18 -14.77 -24.30
N PRO A 280 14.39 -14.89 -23.21
CA PRO A 280 13.96 -16.20 -22.75
C PRO A 280 12.98 -16.78 -23.77
N LEU A 281 13.38 -17.74 -24.61
CA LEU A 281 12.42 -18.39 -25.54
C LEU A 281 11.51 -19.40 -24.84
N VAL A 282 11.74 -19.62 -23.56
CA VAL A 282 11.21 -20.72 -22.79
C VAL A 282 9.73 -20.51 -22.46
N GLY A 283 8.83 -21.32 -23.03
CA GLY A 283 7.37 -21.15 -22.89
C GLY A 283 6.78 -20.00 -23.73
N ILE A 284 7.60 -19.34 -24.55
CA ILE A 284 7.19 -18.20 -25.38
C ILE A 284 6.92 -18.70 -26.80
N LEU A 285 5.66 -18.59 -27.27
CA LEU A 285 5.31 -18.93 -28.65
C LEU A 285 5.62 -17.80 -29.64
N ALA A 286 5.60 -16.55 -29.16
CA ALA A 286 6.00 -15.39 -29.93
C ALA A 286 6.56 -14.29 -29.02
N THR A 287 7.58 -13.58 -29.49
CA THR A 287 8.15 -12.40 -28.81
C THR A 287 8.51 -11.33 -29.83
N THR A 288 8.68 -10.09 -29.36
CA THR A 288 9.10 -8.94 -30.18
C THR A 288 10.34 -8.31 -29.55
N ILE A 289 11.32 -7.99 -30.38
CA ILE A 289 12.50 -7.20 -30.01
C ILE A 289 12.64 -6.00 -30.95
N TRP A 290 13.31 -4.95 -30.47
CA TRP A 290 13.63 -3.78 -31.29
C TRP A 290 15.04 -3.91 -31.85
N ARG A 291 15.32 -3.28 -33.00
CA ARG A 291 16.63 -3.37 -33.66
C ARG A 291 17.67 -2.52 -32.95
N GLU A 292 17.26 -1.41 -32.34
CA GLU A 292 18.09 -0.60 -31.45
C GLU A 292 18.57 -1.37 -30.21
N ASP A 293 17.87 -2.43 -29.85
CA ASP A 293 18.16 -3.36 -28.76
C ASP A 293 19.10 -4.52 -29.17
N ILE A 294 19.65 -4.51 -30.38
CA ILE A 294 20.56 -5.56 -30.85
C ILE A 294 21.96 -4.97 -31.02
N ASP A 295 22.88 -5.29 -30.11
CA ASP A 295 24.29 -4.98 -30.31
C ASP A 295 24.95 -6.01 -31.26
N GLY A 296 25.06 -5.63 -32.53
CA GLY A 296 25.70 -6.45 -33.57
C GLY A 296 24.74 -7.31 -34.40
N ARG A 297 25.24 -8.48 -34.86
CA ARG A 297 24.51 -9.36 -35.80
C ARG A 297 23.77 -10.52 -35.15
N TYR A 298 23.95 -10.72 -33.84
CA TYR A 298 23.45 -11.89 -33.15
C TYR A 298 22.69 -11.49 -31.90
N ILE A 299 21.58 -12.16 -31.62
CA ILE A 299 20.90 -12.11 -30.32
C ILE A 299 21.34 -13.28 -29.46
N ILE A 300 21.51 -13.03 -28.16
CA ILE A 300 21.82 -14.07 -27.19
C ILE A 300 20.50 -14.66 -26.71
N VAL A 301 20.32 -15.95 -26.96
CA VAL A 301 19.25 -16.72 -26.33
C VAL A 301 19.89 -17.52 -25.20
N ASP A 302 19.73 -17.01 -23.98
CA ASP A 302 20.24 -17.65 -22.78
C ASP A 302 19.13 -18.41 -22.04
N GLY A 303 19.47 -19.62 -21.59
CA GLY A 303 18.96 -20.18 -20.35
C GLY A 303 19.96 -19.86 -19.25
N GLU A 304 19.61 -18.90 -18.39
CA GLU A 304 20.50 -18.08 -17.55
C GLU A 304 21.69 -18.70 -16.77
N TYR A 305 22.57 -17.78 -16.35
CA TYR A 305 23.87 -17.88 -15.67
C TYR A 305 23.87 -18.42 -14.21
N ARG A 306 23.06 -19.43 -13.93
CA ARG A 306 23.34 -20.55 -13.01
C ARG A 306 22.61 -21.75 -13.60
N PRO A 307 23.28 -22.89 -13.74
CA PRO A 307 23.14 -23.81 -14.88
C PRO A 307 21.68 -24.02 -15.32
N ALA A 308 21.15 -23.19 -16.23
CA ALA A 308 19.72 -23.21 -16.60
C ALA A 308 19.44 -23.66 -18.06
N LEU A 309 20.43 -24.20 -18.77
CA LEU A 309 20.28 -25.60 -19.20
C LEU A 309 21.36 -26.46 -18.55
N GLN A 310 21.24 -26.65 -17.24
CA GLN A 310 20.95 -28.02 -16.88
C GLN A 310 19.48 -28.24 -17.22
N VAL A 311 19.21 -28.95 -18.31
CA VAL A 311 18.22 -30.04 -18.15
C VAL A 311 18.75 -30.76 -16.91
N ASN A 312 18.07 -30.60 -15.78
CA ASN A 312 18.55 -30.94 -14.45
C ASN A 312 19.43 -32.22 -14.47
N LEU A 313 20.76 -32.10 -14.53
CA LEU A 313 21.69 -33.26 -14.53
C LEU A 313 22.40 -33.40 -13.18
N ASN A 314 22.23 -32.41 -12.31
CA ASN A 314 22.64 -32.50 -10.90
C ASN A 314 21.48 -32.88 -9.98
N ASP A 315 20.23 -32.83 -10.45
CA ASP A 315 19.05 -33.46 -9.81
C ASP A 315 17.99 -33.87 -10.86
N PRO A 316 18.29 -34.79 -11.79
CA PRO A 316 17.36 -35.18 -12.86
C PRO A 316 16.02 -35.63 -12.29
N LYS A 317 14.95 -34.89 -12.61
CA LYS A 317 13.64 -35.53 -12.73
C LYS A 317 13.80 -36.57 -13.85
N GLU A 318 13.50 -37.83 -13.54
CA GLU A 318 13.79 -38.99 -14.38
C GLU A 318 13.46 -38.75 -15.87
N GLY A 319 14.45 -38.84 -16.77
CA GLY A 319 14.21 -39.04 -18.21
C GLY A 319 15.04 -38.21 -19.19
N ALA A 320 15.24 -36.90 -18.99
CA ALA A 320 15.81 -36.04 -20.05
C ALA A 320 17.36 -36.09 -20.13
N SER A 321 17.91 -36.12 -21.36
CA SER A 321 19.36 -36.32 -21.62
C SER A 321 20.00 -35.31 -22.57
N SER A 322 19.24 -34.73 -23.50
CA SER A 322 19.79 -33.86 -24.55
C SER A 322 18.74 -32.92 -25.15
N VAL A 323 19.22 -31.88 -25.84
CA VAL A 323 18.43 -30.85 -26.51
C VAL A 323 18.87 -30.73 -27.97
N SER A 324 17.92 -30.49 -28.87
CA SER A 324 18.21 -30.04 -30.23
C SER A 324 17.66 -28.66 -30.51
N VAL A 325 18.41 -27.86 -31.26
CA VAL A 325 18.03 -26.51 -31.71
C VAL A 325 18.07 -26.45 -33.23
N THR A 326 17.02 -25.89 -33.83
CA THR A 326 16.95 -25.59 -35.26
C THR A 326 16.43 -24.16 -35.43
N SER A 327 16.91 -23.42 -36.43
CA SER A 327 16.39 -22.09 -36.76
C SER A 327 16.30 -21.86 -38.27
N ASP A 328 15.42 -20.96 -38.70
CA ASP A 328 15.31 -20.50 -40.10
C ASP A 328 16.33 -19.40 -40.46
N THR A 329 17.22 -19.06 -39.53
CA THR A 329 18.40 -18.23 -39.75
C THR A 329 19.67 -18.96 -39.33
N GLU A 330 20.82 -18.42 -39.74
CA GLU A 330 22.12 -18.90 -39.28
C GLU A 330 22.21 -18.73 -37.77
N PHE A 331 22.75 -19.72 -37.07
CA PHE A 331 22.97 -19.60 -35.64
C PHE A 331 24.30 -20.24 -35.25
N ARG A 332 24.80 -19.92 -34.06
CA ARG A 332 25.97 -20.58 -33.49
C ARG A 332 25.69 -21.11 -32.09
N VAL A 333 26.35 -22.22 -31.75
CA VAL A 333 26.38 -22.79 -30.41
C VAL A 333 27.86 -22.88 -30.00
N GLY A 334 28.25 -22.10 -29.00
CA GLY A 334 29.68 -21.86 -28.71
C GLY A 334 30.40 -21.28 -29.94
N SER A 335 31.43 -21.99 -30.42
CA SER A 335 32.22 -21.62 -31.61
C SER A 335 31.77 -22.31 -32.90
N THR A 336 30.74 -23.16 -32.86
CA THR A 336 30.24 -23.90 -34.03
C THR A 336 29.08 -23.16 -34.67
N TYR A 337 29.15 -22.97 -35.99
CA TYR A 337 28.11 -22.31 -36.79
C TYR A 337 27.23 -23.34 -37.49
N PHE A 338 25.94 -23.00 -37.59
CA PHE A 338 24.89 -23.79 -38.20
C PHE A 338 24.17 -22.92 -39.23
N ALA A 339 24.07 -23.41 -40.45
CA ALA A 339 23.30 -22.76 -41.51
C ALA A 339 21.78 -22.81 -41.21
N PRO A 340 20.96 -21.97 -41.86
CA PRO A 340 19.51 -22.04 -41.74
C PRO A 340 18.99 -23.47 -41.99
N GLY A 341 18.19 -23.99 -41.06
CA GLY A 341 17.63 -25.35 -41.09
C GLY A 341 18.55 -26.45 -40.56
N GLU A 342 19.83 -26.17 -40.30
CA GLU A 342 20.71 -27.13 -39.62
C GLU A 342 20.30 -27.30 -38.16
N THR A 343 20.62 -28.47 -37.60
CA THR A 343 20.22 -28.84 -36.25
C THR A 343 21.46 -29.05 -35.39
N TYR A 344 21.54 -28.31 -34.29
CA TYR A 344 22.43 -28.65 -33.19
C TYR A 344 21.77 -29.73 -32.33
N ALA A 345 22.53 -30.73 -31.86
CA ALA A 345 22.09 -31.70 -30.86
C ALA A 345 23.18 -31.87 -29.81
N GLY A 346 22.85 -31.66 -28.53
CA GLY A 346 23.82 -31.76 -27.45
C GLY A 346 23.25 -31.37 -26.09
N THR A 347 24.13 -30.97 -25.18
CA THR A 347 23.81 -30.74 -23.75
C THR A 347 23.98 -29.28 -23.32
N PHE A 348 24.21 -28.34 -24.24
CA PHE A 348 24.54 -26.94 -23.92
C PHE A 348 23.33 -25.99 -23.88
N SER A 349 23.49 -24.88 -23.15
CA SER A 349 22.43 -23.94 -22.74
C SER A 349 22.24 -22.68 -23.58
N THR A 350 23.21 -22.30 -24.41
CA THR A 350 23.20 -20.98 -25.06
C THR A 350 23.47 -21.12 -26.56
N PHE A 351 22.67 -20.42 -27.36
CA PHE A 351 22.86 -20.29 -28.80
C PHE A 351 22.59 -18.85 -29.25
N TYR A 352 23.18 -18.49 -30.38
CA TYR A 352 23.18 -17.12 -30.88
C TYR A 352 22.57 -17.10 -32.28
N LEU A 353 21.45 -16.40 -32.46
CA LEU A 353 20.73 -16.34 -33.73
C LEU A 353 21.16 -15.12 -34.54
N ASN A 354 21.44 -15.30 -35.83
CA ASN A 354 21.79 -14.20 -36.72
C ASN A 354 20.52 -13.40 -37.10
N THR A 355 20.49 -12.14 -36.72
CA THR A 355 19.35 -11.22 -36.93
C THR A 355 19.51 -10.30 -38.15
N ALA A 356 20.64 -10.40 -38.85
CA ALA A 356 20.94 -9.52 -39.97
C ALA A 356 19.89 -9.65 -41.08
N ASN A 357 19.30 -8.51 -41.47
CA ASN A 357 18.28 -8.40 -42.53
C ASN A 357 17.02 -9.25 -42.30
N ARG A 358 16.68 -9.55 -41.04
CA ARG A 358 15.44 -10.26 -40.67
C ARG A 358 14.45 -9.32 -39.99
N THR A 359 13.17 -9.55 -40.28
CA THR A 359 12.02 -8.97 -39.57
C THR A 359 11.34 -10.01 -38.67
N ALA A 360 11.64 -11.30 -38.87
CA ALA A 360 11.22 -12.39 -38.01
C ALA A 360 12.20 -13.57 -38.11
N ILE A 361 12.29 -14.35 -37.03
CA ILE A 361 13.09 -15.59 -36.92
C ILE A 361 12.23 -16.65 -36.24
N ASN A 362 12.21 -17.87 -36.78
CA ASN A 362 11.65 -19.04 -36.12
C ASN A 362 12.77 -19.89 -35.51
N VAL A 363 12.53 -20.35 -34.28
CA VAL A 363 13.46 -21.20 -33.54
C VAL A 363 12.69 -22.37 -32.97
N THR A 364 13.16 -23.58 -33.21
CA THR A 364 12.57 -24.80 -32.68
C THR A 364 13.54 -25.45 -31.69
N LEU A 365 13.06 -25.71 -30.48
CA LEU A 365 13.74 -26.47 -29.43
C LEU A 365 13.07 -27.82 -29.27
N LYS A 366 13.87 -28.89 -29.16
CA LYS A 366 13.38 -30.23 -28.81
C LYS A 366 14.19 -30.82 -27.68
N ILE A 367 13.56 -31.60 -26.81
CA ILE A 367 14.20 -32.32 -25.71
C ILE A 367 14.13 -33.81 -26.04
N PHE A 368 15.15 -34.57 -25.63
CA PHE A 368 15.19 -36.02 -25.80
C PHE A 368 15.61 -36.73 -24.51
N ASP A 369 15.21 -37.99 -24.34
CA ASP A 369 15.60 -38.83 -23.21
C ASP A 369 16.91 -39.57 -23.47
N ALA A 370 17.40 -40.33 -22.50
CA ALA A 370 18.64 -41.11 -22.66
C ALA A 370 18.57 -42.15 -23.79
N SER A 371 17.36 -42.53 -24.24
CA SER A 371 17.12 -43.42 -25.37
C SER A 371 16.88 -42.66 -26.69
N ASN A 372 17.08 -41.34 -26.71
CA ASN A 372 16.82 -40.45 -27.84
C ASN A 372 15.34 -40.39 -28.27
N THR A 373 14.40 -40.69 -27.38
CA THR A 373 12.97 -40.47 -27.59
C THR A 373 12.69 -38.98 -27.47
N LYS A 374 11.97 -38.39 -28.43
CA LYS A 374 11.56 -36.99 -28.35
C LYS A 374 10.57 -36.82 -27.20
N LEU A 375 10.98 -35.97 -26.29
CA LEU A 375 10.31 -35.66 -25.07
C LEU A 375 9.37 -34.48 -25.29
N ALA A 376 9.90 -33.33 -25.73
CA ALA A 376 9.08 -32.15 -26.06
C ALA A 376 9.60 -31.41 -27.28
N GLU A 377 8.78 -30.50 -27.79
CA GLU A 377 9.09 -29.61 -28.90
C GLU A 377 8.35 -28.28 -28.74
N GLN A 378 9.04 -27.17 -29.01
CA GLN A 378 8.47 -25.84 -29.05
C GLN A 378 9.07 -25.05 -30.20
N THR A 379 8.24 -24.33 -30.94
CA THR A 379 8.69 -23.34 -31.93
C THR A 379 8.29 -21.94 -31.47
N THR A 380 9.25 -21.02 -31.45
CA THR A 380 9.06 -19.63 -31.07
C THR A 380 9.29 -18.71 -32.26
N LEU A 381 8.37 -17.77 -32.48
CA LEU A 381 8.51 -16.69 -33.44
C LEU A 381 9.09 -15.44 -32.75
N ILE A 382 10.27 -14.99 -33.18
CA ILE A 382 10.89 -13.75 -32.73
C ILE A 382 10.64 -12.70 -33.80
N THR A 383 9.86 -11.66 -33.51
CA THR A 383 9.62 -10.52 -34.41
C THR A 383 10.66 -9.43 -34.13
N ILE A 384 11.31 -8.91 -35.17
CA ILE A 384 12.30 -7.83 -35.06
C ILE A 384 11.68 -6.56 -35.64
N ARG A 385 11.48 -5.56 -34.80
CA ARG A 385 11.00 -4.23 -35.20
C ARG A 385 12.18 -3.27 -35.34
N ASP A 386 12.04 -2.31 -36.24
CA ASP A 386 13.04 -1.25 -36.43
C ASP A 386 12.96 -0.20 -35.33
#